data_AF-A0A7K1JJX6-F1
#
_entry.id   AF-A0A7K1JJX6-F1
#
_cell.length_a   1.000
_cell.length_b   1.000
_cell.length_c   1.000
_cell.angle_alpha   90.00
_cell.angle_beta   90.00
_cell.angle_gamma   90.00
#
_symmetry.space_group_name_H-M   'P 1'
#
loop_
_entity.id
_entity.type
_entity.pdbx_description
1 polymer ?
#
loop_
_entity_poly.entity_id
_entity_poly.type
_entity_poly.pdbx_seq_one_letter_code
_entity_poly.pdbx_strand_id
1 'polypeptide(L)'
;MGHIGTVNITAHKVNWAGTVLNSISTKLNNLHVRPSVPPMLVAAPVELSVEIPSTALDELIRGVEPRVSTEIGDDGVARIRLSRFRSGYIEVDPQLHGNTLWIKPRGLTLGSARVPVPGLAPAYPVRLPELPYGVTLTSVELGPGVVRVGATLREWQFDVPRAVLDELMNQLSVVGRPLDVIWPG
;
A
#
# COMPACT_ATOMS: atom_id res chain seq x y z
N MET A 1 0.23 25.57 -20.30
CA MET A 1 -0.07 24.47 -19.36
C MET A 1 1.26 23.82 -18.99
N GLY A 2 1.64 23.81 -17.71
CA GLY A 2 2.90 23.20 -17.25
C GLY A 2 2.71 21.71 -16.96
N HIS A 3 3.39 20.86 -17.72
CA HIS A 3 3.41 19.41 -17.52
C HIS A 3 4.78 19.00 -16.98
N ILE A 4 4.81 18.35 -15.82
CA ILE A 4 6.04 17.93 -15.14
C ILE A 4 6.38 16.47 -15.49
N GLY A 5 5.40 15.68 -15.93
CA GLY A 5 5.60 14.29 -16.35
C GLY A 5 5.34 13.29 -15.23
N THR A 6 6.19 12.27 -15.11
CA THR A 6 6.07 11.22 -14.08
C THR A 6 7.10 11.42 -12.99
N VAL A 7 6.68 11.42 -11.74
CA VAL A 7 7.55 11.52 -10.56
C VAL A 7 7.46 10.24 -9.75
N ASN A 8 8.60 9.67 -9.37
CA ASN A 8 8.68 8.52 -8.48
C ASN A 8 9.32 8.96 -7.16
N ILE A 9 8.68 8.62 -6.05
CA ILE A 9 9.14 8.92 -4.70
C ILE A 9 9.17 7.61 -3.93
N THR A 10 10.31 7.27 -3.35
CA THR A 10 10.44 6.11 -2.47
C THR A 10 11.04 6.55 -1.15
N ALA A 11 10.35 6.20 -0.07
CA ALA A 11 10.82 6.39 1.30
C ALA A 11 11.02 5.02 1.94
N HIS A 12 12.11 4.88 2.69
CA HIS A 12 12.45 3.67 3.43
C HIS A 12 12.37 3.92 4.93
N LYS A 13 12.08 2.87 5.71
CA LYS A 13 11.96 2.94 7.18
C LYS A 13 11.00 4.06 7.62
N VAL A 14 9.79 4.01 7.08
CA VAL A 14 8.77 5.05 7.30
C VAL A 14 8.01 4.73 8.58
N ASN A 15 7.88 5.71 9.48
CA ASN A 15 6.91 5.62 10.57
C ASN A 15 5.65 6.38 10.15
N TRP A 16 4.55 5.66 9.95
CA TRP A 16 3.27 6.22 9.52
C TRP A 16 2.17 5.81 10.49
N ALA A 17 1.50 6.80 11.09
CA ALA A 17 0.45 6.59 12.09
C ALA A 17 0.85 5.62 13.22
N GLY A 18 2.11 5.66 13.65
CA GLY A 18 2.66 4.78 14.69
C GLY A 18 3.08 3.39 14.19
N THR A 19 2.90 3.09 12.91
CA THR A 19 3.31 1.83 12.28
C THR A 19 4.63 2.00 11.54
N VAL A 20 5.57 1.08 11.78
CA VAL A 20 6.86 1.06 11.06
C VAL A 20 6.73 0.24 9.78
N LEU A 21 7.03 0.87 8.66
CA LEU A 21 6.96 0.29 7.32
C LEU A 21 8.37 0.17 6.73
N ASN A 22 8.61 -0.88 5.95
CA ASN A 22 9.91 -1.08 5.30
C ASN A 22 10.11 -0.03 4.20
N SER A 23 9.09 0.16 3.37
CA SER A 23 9.10 1.19 2.35
C SER A 23 7.69 1.63 1.94
N ILE A 24 7.61 2.87 1.46
CA ILE A 24 6.46 3.39 0.72
C ILE A 24 7.02 3.96 -0.59
N SER A 25 6.49 3.49 -1.70
CA SER A 25 6.77 4.01 -3.03
C SER A 25 5.51 4.60 -3.65
N THR A 26 5.65 5.77 -4.26
CA THR A 26 4.58 6.49 -4.93
C THR A 26 5.05 6.90 -6.32
N LYS A 27 4.24 6.58 -7.33
CA LYS A 27 4.43 7.02 -8.70
C LYS A 27 3.28 7.93 -9.09
N LEU A 28 3.60 9.21 -9.24
CA LEU A 28 2.67 10.25 -9.66
C LEU A 28 2.74 10.35 -11.17
N ASN A 29 1.73 9.83 -11.87
CA ASN A 29 1.64 9.96 -13.31
C ASN A 29 0.99 11.28 -13.72
N ASN A 30 1.41 11.81 -14.87
CA ASN A 30 0.87 13.02 -15.47
C ASN A 30 0.75 14.18 -14.47
N LEU A 31 1.83 14.45 -13.74
CA LEU A 31 1.90 15.57 -12.82
C LEU A 31 1.81 16.87 -13.61
N HIS A 32 0.83 17.70 -13.29
CA HIS A 32 0.61 18.98 -13.96
C HIS A 32 0.05 20.03 -13.01
N VAL A 33 0.24 21.29 -13.36
CA VAL A 33 -0.32 22.41 -12.61
C VAL A 33 -1.67 22.77 -13.23
N ARG A 34 -2.73 22.67 -12.44
CA ARG A 34 -4.06 23.15 -12.82
C ARG A 34 -4.15 24.64 -12.50
N PRO A 35 -4.48 25.50 -13.48
CA PRO A 35 -4.70 26.93 -13.24
C PRO A 35 -5.93 27.13 -12.35
N SER A 36 -5.72 27.47 -11.09
CA SER A 36 -6.74 27.81 -10.10
C SER A 36 -6.20 28.88 -9.13
N VAL A 37 -7.06 29.42 -8.27
CA VAL A 37 -6.66 30.39 -7.21
C VAL A 37 -7.05 29.79 -5.85
N PRO A 38 -6.09 29.24 -5.07
CA PRO A 38 -4.66 29.09 -5.34
C PRO A 38 -4.36 28.03 -6.43
N PRO A 39 -3.16 28.05 -7.06
CA PRO A 39 -2.78 27.04 -8.05
C PRO A 39 -2.67 25.65 -7.41
N MET A 40 -3.18 24.64 -8.13
CA MET A 40 -3.22 23.26 -7.65
C MET A 40 -2.27 22.38 -8.45
N LEU A 41 -1.53 21.53 -7.75
CA LEU A 41 -0.76 20.45 -8.35
C LEU A 41 -1.64 19.20 -8.42
N VAL A 42 -1.76 18.62 -9.60
CA VAL A 42 -2.63 17.47 -9.86
C VAL A 42 -1.82 16.33 -10.46
N ALA A 43 -2.04 15.11 -9.95
CA ALA A 43 -1.46 13.88 -10.48
C ALA A 43 -2.55 12.82 -10.68
N ALA A 44 -2.54 12.15 -11.83
CA ALA A 44 -3.53 11.11 -12.14
C ALA A 44 -2.99 10.12 -13.20
N PRO A 45 -3.09 8.79 -12.96
CA PRO A 45 -3.33 8.13 -11.67
C PRO A 45 -2.06 8.15 -10.78
N VAL A 46 -2.26 8.06 -9.47
CA VAL A 46 -1.15 7.83 -8.52
C VAL A 46 -1.13 6.36 -8.14
N GLU A 47 0.01 5.71 -8.37
CA GLU A 47 0.25 4.32 -7.96
C GLU A 47 1.04 4.32 -6.64
N LEU A 48 0.58 3.54 -5.68
CA LEU A 48 1.17 3.39 -4.36
C LEU A 48 1.59 1.94 -4.16
N SER A 49 2.77 1.73 -3.59
CA SER A 49 3.24 0.42 -3.13
C SER A 49 3.81 0.55 -1.74
N VAL A 50 3.30 -0.25 -0.81
CA VAL A 50 3.73 -0.26 0.59
C VAL A 50 4.27 -1.63 0.94
N GLU A 51 5.46 -1.68 1.53
CA GLU A 51 6.01 -2.90 2.12
C GLU A 51 5.85 -2.86 3.64
N ILE A 52 4.99 -3.74 4.14
CA ILE A 52 4.66 -3.84 5.56
C ILE A 52 5.39 -5.05 6.14
N PRO A 53 6.26 -4.88 7.15
CA PRO A 53 6.88 -6.02 7.82
C PRO A 53 5.85 -6.85 8.58
N SER A 54 6.09 -8.15 8.70
CA SER A 54 5.17 -9.09 9.38
C SER A 54 4.81 -8.64 10.80
N THR A 55 5.76 -8.04 11.53
CA THR A 55 5.53 -7.55 12.90
C THR A 55 4.54 -6.39 12.92
N ALA A 56 4.71 -5.42 12.01
CA ALA A 56 3.77 -4.31 11.88
C ALA A 56 2.39 -4.77 11.43
N LEU A 57 2.32 -5.76 10.52
CA LEU A 57 1.05 -6.35 10.12
C LEU A 57 0.32 -7.01 11.30
N ASP A 58 1.05 -7.77 12.13
CA ASP A 58 0.49 -8.39 13.34
C ASP A 58 -0.04 -7.35 14.33
N GLU A 59 0.70 -6.27 14.55
CA GLU A 59 0.27 -5.15 15.42
C GLU A 59 -1.00 -4.48 14.89
N LEU A 60 -1.06 -4.19 13.59
CA LEU A 60 -2.23 -3.62 12.93
C LEU A 60 -3.47 -4.53 13.08
N ILE A 61 -3.32 -5.83 12.82
CA ILE A 61 -4.43 -6.78 12.90
C ILE A 61 -4.87 -6.96 14.35
N ARG A 62 -3.93 -7.07 15.29
CA ARG A 62 -4.24 -7.21 16.72
C ARG A 62 -4.99 -5.99 17.27
N GLY A 63 -4.74 -4.80 16.73
CA GLY A 63 -5.48 -3.58 17.06
C GLY A 63 -6.98 -3.66 16.71
N VAL A 64 -7.36 -4.49 15.73
CA VAL A 64 -8.75 -4.64 15.27
C VAL A 64 -9.37 -5.97 15.74
N GLU A 65 -8.63 -7.07 15.68
CA GLU A 65 -9.06 -8.40 16.12
C GLU A 65 -8.01 -9.00 17.08
N PRO A 66 -8.12 -8.70 18.39
CA PRO A 66 -7.13 -9.13 19.39
C PRO A 66 -7.03 -10.65 19.58
N ARG A 67 -8.01 -11.42 19.10
CA ARG A 67 -7.99 -12.89 19.21
C ARG A 67 -7.20 -13.53 18.08
N VAL A 68 -6.71 -12.73 17.13
CA VAL A 68 -5.92 -13.17 15.99
C VAL A 68 -4.51 -12.61 16.11
N SER A 69 -3.53 -13.46 15.85
CA SER A 69 -2.16 -13.05 15.55
C SER A 69 -1.78 -13.58 14.18
N THR A 70 -1.03 -12.79 13.44
CA THR A 70 -0.60 -13.10 12.09
C THR A 70 0.91 -13.07 11.98
N GLU A 71 1.45 -13.93 11.14
CA GLU A 71 2.88 -13.96 10.85
C GLU A 71 3.06 -14.26 9.37
N ILE A 72 4.01 -13.61 8.72
CA ILE A 72 4.49 -13.98 7.40
C ILE A 72 5.88 -14.57 7.61
N GLY A 73 6.04 -15.84 7.28
CA GLY A 73 7.33 -16.50 7.42
C GLY A 73 8.37 -16.03 6.42
N ASP A 74 9.62 -16.40 6.66
CA ASP A 74 10.71 -16.23 5.70
C ASP A 74 10.49 -17.07 4.42
N ASP A 75 9.60 -18.05 4.47
CA ASP A 75 9.10 -18.82 3.32
C ASP A 75 8.00 -18.10 2.53
N GLY A 76 7.61 -16.88 2.93
CA GLY A 76 6.56 -16.09 2.30
C GLY A 76 5.14 -16.63 2.56
N VAL A 77 4.98 -17.53 3.53
CA VAL A 77 3.68 -18.11 3.89
C VAL A 77 3.05 -17.31 5.02
N ALA A 78 1.81 -16.86 4.81
CA ALA A 78 1.02 -16.22 5.87
C ALA A 78 0.43 -17.28 6.82
N ARG A 79 0.54 -17.02 8.11
CA ARG A 79 0.12 -17.89 9.21
C ARG A 79 -0.79 -17.11 10.14
N ILE A 80 -1.92 -17.71 10.50
CA ILE A 80 -2.88 -17.16 11.45
C ILE A 80 -2.91 -18.03 12.69
N ARG A 81 -2.72 -17.42 13.86
CA ARG A 81 -2.90 -18.02 15.17
C ARG A 81 -4.13 -17.45 15.83
N LEU A 82 -4.93 -18.32 16.44
CA LEU A 82 -6.10 -17.92 17.20
C LEU A 82 -5.77 -18.04 18.68
N SER A 83 -6.06 -17.02 19.47
CA SER A 83 -5.79 -16.99 20.92
C SER A 83 -6.44 -18.15 21.67
N ARG A 84 -7.59 -18.64 21.17
CA ARG A 84 -8.30 -19.80 21.73
C ARG A 84 -7.55 -21.13 21.56
N PHE A 85 -6.61 -21.22 20.61
CA PHE A 85 -5.82 -22.42 20.35
C PHE A 85 -4.36 -22.16 20.74
N ARG A 86 -3.93 -22.77 21.84
CA ARG A 86 -2.56 -22.58 22.37
C ARG A 86 -1.48 -23.22 21.51
N SER A 87 -1.85 -24.17 20.66
CA SER A 87 -0.93 -24.87 19.78
C SER A 87 -1.39 -24.76 18.33
N GLY A 88 -0.48 -24.27 17.50
CA GLY A 88 -0.62 -24.32 16.05
C GLY A 88 -1.01 -23.01 15.36
N TYR A 89 -1.00 -23.08 14.04
CA TYR A 89 -1.36 -21.99 13.15
C TYR A 89 -2.00 -22.54 11.89
N ILE A 90 -2.81 -21.71 11.25
CA ILE A 90 -3.40 -21.98 9.95
C ILE A 90 -2.55 -21.25 8.92
N GLU A 91 -2.00 -21.98 7.96
CA GLU A 91 -1.38 -21.41 6.77
C GLU A 91 -2.48 -20.93 5.83
N VAL A 92 -2.38 -19.70 5.36
CA VAL A 92 -3.38 -19.06 4.51
C VAL A 92 -2.74 -18.45 3.28
N ASP A 93 -3.54 -18.37 2.22
CA ASP A 93 -3.23 -17.68 0.98
C ASP A 93 -4.23 -16.55 0.75
N PRO A 94 -3.80 -15.28 0.88
CA PRO A 94 -4.64 -14.13 0.64
C PRO A 94 -4.73 -13.85 -0.87
N GLN A 95 -5.94 -13.82 -1.41
CA GLN A 95 -6.19 -13.54 -2.81
C GLN A 95 -7.15 -12.37 -2.97
N LEU A 96 -6.66 -11.26 -3.52
CA LEU A 96 -7.47 -10.08 -3.79
C LEU A 96 -8.32 -10.29 -5.05
N HIS A 97 -9.64 -10.18 -4.91
CA HIS A 97 -10.59 -10.18 -6.02
C HIS A 97 -11.52 -8.96 -5.89
N GLY A 98 -11.31 -7.96 -6.74
CA GLY A 98 -11.99 -6.66 -6.62
C GLY A 98 -11.71 -6.04 -5.24
N ASN A 99 -12.76 -5.71 -4.50
CA ASN A 99 -12.64 -5.16 -3.14
C ASN A 99 -12.77 -6.23 -2.02
N THR A 100 -12.53 -7.50 -2.34
CA THR A 100 -12.64 -8.61 -1.37
C THR A 100 -11.34 -9.38 -1.31
N LEU A 101 -10.78 -9.46 -0.10
CA LEU A 101 -9.63 -10.30 0.17
C LEU A 101 -10.14 -11.69 0.59
N TRP A 102 -9.92 -12.68 -0.27
CA TRP A 102 -10.25 -14.07 0.01
C TRP A 102 -9.11 -14.73 0.76
N ILE A 103 -9.37 -15.21 1.97
CA ILE A 103 -8.38 -15.93 2.77
C ILE A 103 -8.64 -17.42 2.60
N LYS A 104 -7.79 -18.10 1.83
CA LYS A 104 -7.91 -19.53 1.59
C LYS A 104 -6.98 -20.32 2.52
N PRO A 105 -7.51 -21.22 3.38
CA PRO A 105 -6.68 -22.12 4.17
C PRO A 105 -5.92 -23.09 3.26
N ARG A 106 -4.62 -23.28 3.53
CA ARG A 106 -3.75 -24.24 2.81
C ARG A 106 -3.34 -25.42 3.68
N GLY A 107 -3.08 -25.16 4.96
CA GLY A 107 -2.53 -26.14 5.88
C GLY A 107 -2.86 -25.76 7.32
N LEU A 108 -2.94 -26.76 8.19
CA LEU A 108 -3.02 -26.57 9.62
C LEU A 108 -1.79 -27.23 10.23
N THR A 109 -0.99 -26.47 10.98
CA THR A 109 0.12 -27.02 11.75
C THR A 109 -0.27 -27.06 13.21
N LEU A 110 -0.24 -28.24 13.84
CA LEU A 110 -0.52 -28.47 15.25
C LEU A 110 0.71 -29.17 15.87
N GLY A 111 1.46 -28.45 16.71
CA GLY A 111 2.72 -28.97 17.24
C GLY A 111 3.73 -29.22 16.11
N SER A 112 4.27 -30.44 16.01
CA SER A 112 5.15 -30.86 14.92
C SER A 112 4.40 -31.45 13.71
N ALA A 113 3.09 -31.67 13.81
CA ALA A 113 2.30 -32.25 12.74
C ALA A 113 1.75 -31.15 11.82
N ARG A 114 1.99 -31.28 10.51
CA ARG A 114 1.34 -30.48 9.48
C ARG A 114 0.28 -31.32 8.79
N VAL A 115 -0.97 -30.90 8.91
CA VAL A 115 -2.11 -31.54 8.27
C VAL A 115 -2.54 -30.67 7.09
N PRO A 116 -2.50 -31.17 5.84
CA PRO A 116 -3.05 -30.41 4.72
C PRO A 116 -4.54 -30.20 4.97
N VAL A 117 -5.01 -28.98 4.73
CA VAL A 117 -6.45 -28.73 4.81
C VAL A 117 -7.10 -29.41 3.60
N PRO A 118 -8.18 -30.19 3.76
CA PRO A 118 -8.90 -30.77 2.61
C PRO A 118 -9.22 -29.68 1.59
N GLY A 119 -9.11 -29.97 0.30
CA GLY A 119 -9.33 -28.99 -0.79
C GLY A 119 -10.72 -28.34 -0.85
N LEU A 120 -11.60 -28.66 0.11
CA LEU A 120 -12.96 -28.16 0.28
C LEU A 120 -13.11 -27.15 1.42
N ALA A 121 -12.04 -26.78 2.14
CA ALA A 121 -12.17 -25.75 3.16
C ALA A 121 -12.60 -24.42 2.52
N PRO A 122 -13.65 -23.78 3.06
CA PRO A 122 -14.17 -22.56 2.48
C PRO A 122 -13.13 -21.46 2.55
N ALA A 123 -12.96 -20.73 1.44
CA ALA A 123 -12.25 -19.47 1.47
C ALA A 123 -13.12 -18.44 2.22
N TYR A 124 -12.50 -17.70 3.15
CA TYR A 124 -13.19 -16.71 3.96
C TYR A 124 -13.09 -15.34 3.31
N PRO A 125 -14.21 -14.70 2.95
CA PRO A 125 -14.18 -13.37 2.37
C PRO A 125 -14.00 -12.32 3.47
N VAL A 126 -12.96 -11.50 3.34
CA VAL A 126 -12.77 -10.27 4.12
C VAL A 126 -13.08 -9.09 3.20
N ARG A 127 -14.18 -8.39 3.51
CA ARG A 127 -14.53 -7.15 2.82
C ARG A 127 -13.55 -6.08 3.26
N LEU A 128 -12.85 -5.49 2.31
CA LEU A 128 -11.99 -4.35 2.60
C LEU A 128 -12.87 -3.11 2.78
N PRO A 129 -12.60 -2.28 3.80
CA PRO A 129 -13.30 -1.01 3.95
C PRO A 129 -13.02 -0.12 2.73
N GLU A 130 -13.92 0.82 2.46
CA GLU A 130 -13.61 1.88 1.51
C GLU A 130 -12.44 2.69 2.06
N LEU A 131 -11.33 2.68 1.30
CA LEU A 131 -10.14 3.44 1.69
C LEU A 131 -10.39 4.93 1.44
N PRO A 132 -9.87 5.81 2.30
CA PRO A 132 -10.11 7.23 2.19
C PRO A 132 -9.58 7.78 0.86
N TYR A 133 -10.14 8.93 0.45
CA TYR A 133 -9.74 9.65 -0.76
C TYR A 133 -9.94 8.86 -2.08
N GLY A 134 -10.75 7.79 -2.07
CA GLY A 134 -11.02 7.00 -3.28
C GLY A 134 -9.84 6.09 -3.68
N VAL A 135 -8.95 5.80 -2.73
CA VAL A 135 -7.88 4.80 -2.92
C VAL A 135 -8.51 3.43 -3.17
N THR A 136 -8.01 2.72 -4.17
CA THR A 136 -8.44 1.36 -4.51
C THR A 136 -7.25 0.42 -4.35
N LEU A 137 -7.43 -0.65 -3.58
CA LEU A 137 -6.41 -1.69 -3.47
C LEU A 137 -6.33 -2.49 -4.76
N THR A 138 -5.13 -2.67 -5.29
CA THR A 138 -4.88 -3.35 -6.58
C THR A 138 -4.11 -4.65 -6.44
N SER A 139 -3.27 -4.78 -5.42
CA SER A 139 -2.53 -6.03 -5.18
C SER A 139 -2.23 -6.25 -3.71
N VAL A 140 -2.12 -7.53 -3.34
CA VAL A 140 -1.59 -8.01 -2.07
C VAL A 140 -0.68 -9.18 -2.39
N GLU A 141 0.60 -9.05 -2.08
CA GLU A 141 1.61 -10.06 -2.37
C GLU A 141 2.40 -10.39 -1.10
N LEU A 142 2.61 -11.68 -0.85
CA LEU A 142 3.42 -12.13 0.27
C LEU A 142 4.87 -12.32 -0.18
N GLY A 143 5.80 -11.80 0.61
CA GLY A 143 7.22 -12.05 0.50
C GLY A 143 7.80 -12.56 1.82
N PRO A 144 9.08 -12.93 1.85
CA PRO A 144 9.77 -13.35 3.09
C PRO A 144 9.63 -12.29 4.19
N GLY A 145 8.87 -12.58 5.25
CA GLY A 145 8.68 -11.68 6.37
C GLY A 145 7.89 -10.39 6.09
N VAL A 146 7.30 -10.23 4.90
CA VAL A 146 6.67 -8.97 4.46
C VAL A 146 5.40 -9.20 3.66
N VAL A 147 4.47 -8.24 3.73
CA VAL A 147 3.39 -8.11 2.75
C VAL A 147 3.60 -6.85 1.92
N ARG A 148 3.47 -6.97 0.61
CA ARG A 148 3.45 -5.86 -0.32
C ARG A 148 2.02 -5.56 -0.72
N VAL A 149 1.65 -4.30 -0.59
CA VAL A 149 0.29 -3.83 -0.81
C VAL A 149 0.35 -2.76 -1.90
N GLY A 150 -0.25 -3.05 -3.04
CA GLY A 150 -0.39 -2.10 -4.14
C GLY A 150 -1.76 -1.42 -4.08
N ALA A 151 -1.78 -0.11 -4.28
CA ALA A 151 -3.02 0.66 -4.35
C ALA A 151 -2.93 1.74 -5.43
N THR A 152 -4.08 2.20 -5.90
CA THR A 152 -4.19 3.29 -6.87
C THR A 152 -5.12 4.36 -6.35
N LEU A 153 -4.73 5.61 -6.57
CA LEU A 153 -5.54 6.78 -6.35
C LEU A 153 -5.82 7.42 -7.70
N ARG A 154 -7.10 7.61 -8.05
CA ARG A 154 -7.49 8.10 -9.38
C ARG A 154 -6.91 9.48 -9.67
N GLU A 155 -7.00 10.37 -8.68
CA GLU A 155 -6.51 11.71 -8.78
C GLU A 155 -6.04 12.17 -7.40
N TRP A 156 -4.85 12.74 -7.36
CA TRP A 156 -4.30 13.41 -6.20
C TRP A 156 -4.20 14.90 -6.50
N GLN A 157 -4.58 15.71 -5.52
CA GLN A 157 -4.54 17.17 -5.61
C GLN A 157 -3.88 17.74 -4.36
N PHE A 158 -3.08 18.79 -4.55
CA PHE A 158 -2.48 19.53 -3.44
C PHE A 158 -2.41 21.02 -3.78
N ASP A 159 -2.84 21.84 -2.84
CA ASP A 159 -2.71 23.30 -2.93
C ASP A 159 -1.25 23.68 -2.76
N VAL A 160 -0.63 24.24 -3.80
CA VAL A 160 0.78 24.65 -3.72
C VAL A 160 0.85 26.16 -3.52
N PRO A 161 1.45 26.64 -2.41
CA PRO A 161 1.81 28.05 -2.29
C PRO A 161 2.76 28.44 -3.43
N ARG A 162 2.44 29.53 -4.15
CA ARG A 162 3.19 29.96 -5.35
C ARG A 162 4.72 29.98 -5.17
N ALA A 163 5.19 30.41 -4.00
CA ALA A 163 6.62 30.46 -3.68
C ALA A 163 7.33 29.08 -3.73
N VAL A 164 6.64 27.99 -3.35
CA VAL A 164 7.21 26.63 -3.40
C VAL A 164 7.26 26.12 -4.84
N LEU A 165 6.28 26.53 -5.66
CA LEU A 165 6.22 26.23 -7.09
C LEU A 165 7.38 26.88 -7.84
N ASP A 166 7.66 28.15 -7.55
CA ASP A 166 8.78 28.88 -8.17
C ASP A 166 10.14 28.27 -7.80
N GLU A 167 10.31 27.84 -6.55
CA GLU A 167 11.53 27.16 -6.09
C GLU A 167 11.71 25.79 -6.76
N LEU A 168 10.64 24.98 -6.86
CA LEU A 168 10.70 23.69 -7.55
C LEU A 168 10.99 23.85 -9.04
N MET A 169 10.44 24.89 -9.69
CA MET A 169 10.72 25.22 -11.08
C MET A 169 12.17 25.65 -11.29
N ASN A 170 12.75 26.42 -10.36
CA ASN A 170 14.16 26.78 -10.38
C ASN A 170 15.05 25.54 -10.24
N GLN A 171 14.74 24.64 -9.32
CA GLN A 171 15.51 23.41 -9.12
C GLN A 171 15.43 22.44 -10.31
N LEU A 172 14.27 22.33 -10.96
CA LEU A 172 14.08 21.49 -12.14
C LEU A 172 14.74 22.07 -13.41
N SER A 173 14.82 23.40 -13.52
CA SER A 173 15.50 24.08 -14.62
C SER A 173 17.01 23.84 -14.63
N VAL A 174 17.62 23.63 -13.45
CA VAL A 174 19.05 23.30 -13.29
C VAL A 174 19.41 21.92 -13.85
N VAL A 175 18.44 21.00 -13.97
CA VAL A 175 18.64 19.62 -14.49
C VAL A 175 18.49 19.54 -16.02
N GLY A 176 18.30 20.68 -16.71
CA GLY A 176 18.44 20.76 -18.16
C GLY A 176 17.27 20.18 -18.98
N ARG A 177 16.09 19.99 -18.38
CA ARG A 177 14.86 19.74 -19.17
C ARG A 177 14.12 21.07 -19.40
N PRO A 178 13.98 21.53 -20.66
CA PRO A 178 13.19 22.72 -20.93
C PRO A 178 11.71 22.41 -20.66
N LEU A 179 11.15 23.07 -19.65
CA LEU A 179 9.72 23.07 -19.37
C LEU A 179 9.12 24.32 -20.01
N ASP A 180 8.28 24.13 -21.03
CA ASP A 180 7.59 25.22 -21.70
C ASP A 180 6.30 25.55 -20.94
N VAL A 181 6.28 26.69 -20.23
CA VAL A 181 5.14 27.12 -19.44
C VAL A 181 4.62 28.45 -19.95
N ILE A 182 3.53 28.41 -20.71
CA ILE A 182 2.77 29.60 -21.11
C ILE A 182 1.76 29.92 -20.00
N TRP A 183 1.91 31.10 -19.38
CA TRP A 183 0.98 31.69 -18.42
C TRP A 183 -0.02 32.61 -19.14
N PRO A 184 -1.34 32.48 -18.90
CA PRO A 184 -2.26 33.58 -19.12
C PRO A 184 -2.17 34.55 -17.93
N GLY A 185 -2.02 35.84 -18.23
CA GLY A 185 -1.93 36.93 -17.24
C GLY A 185 -3.22 37.21 -16.47
#